data_AF-A0A0K8VVY0-F1
#
_entry.id   AF-A0A0K8VVY0-F1
#
_cell.length_a   1.000
_cell.length_b   1.000
_cell.length_c   1.000
_cell.angle_alpha   90.00
_cell.angle_beta   90.00
_cell.angle_gamma   90.00
#
_symmetry.space_group_name_H-M   'P 1'
#
loop_
_entity.id
_entity.type
_entity.pdbx_description
1 polymer ?
#
loop_
_entity_poly.entity_id
_entity_poly.type
_entity_poly.pdbx_seq_one_letter_code
_entity_poly.pdbx_strand_id
1 'polypeptide(L)'
;MTEKITKLALASRVIILVLQLIVNHLMPDHKSDVFRSPIVQQTQQHIGTLENDEFNSHNATENSWLDHTVQFCLGGLRHWDGEYFLHIAEYSYSYENTLAFYPLFPLVVRAGANALYALNMGVSLRSWCLVVAVLVNVFCFCKAANALYALTQRIFKDPNKSWNAALLFCFNPASIFFTAAYSEALFCWLSLHLMLECVSEFRFARTTVTLALSIVSRSNGLLNAGYPIYFMLRHTILKSYRRCFAAVKLTLCLIGALTPLTFFYFYAFKQYCVPQHTVAHSEAVLNYAREKNYILAGHRMPQNSPWCDNTFPFPYSYIQSHYWNVGFL
;
A
#
# COMPACT_ATOMS: atom_id res chain seq x y z
N MET A 1 -7.57 7.85 27.97
CA MET A 1 -8.13 8.50 26.76
C MET A 1 -7.86 7.72 25.48
N THR A 2 -6.60 7.33 25.21
CA THR A 2 -6.20 6.49 24.07
C THR A 2 -7.09 5.26 23.88
N GLU A 3 -7.36 4.51 24.95
CA GLU A 3 -8.25 3.34 24.87
C GLU A 3 -9.66 3.69 24.37
N LYS A 4 -10.23 4.81 24.82
CA LYS A 4 -11.56 5.28 24.40
C LYS A 4 -11.60 5.60 22.90
N ILE A 5 -10.54 6.23 22.38
CA ILE A 5 -10.40 6.54 20.96
C ILE A 5 -10.21 5.26 20.13
N THR A 6 -9.39 4.32 20.60
CA THR A 6 -9.21 3.02 19.94
C THR A 6 -10.53 2.25 19.86
N LYS A 7 -11.31 2.22 20.94
CA LYS A 7 -12.64 1.59 20.94
C LYS A 7 -13.60 2.25 19.94
N LEU A 8 -13.60 3.58 19.87
CA LEU A 8 -14.40 4.34 18.90
C LEU A 8 -14.01 4.02 17.44
N ALA A 9 -12.71 4.06 17.15
CA ALA A 9 -12.18 3.76 15.81
C ALA A 9 -12.45 2.32 15.41
N LEU A 10 -12.28 1.36 16.33
CA LEU A 10 -12.57 -0.04 16.06
C LEU A 10 -14.07 -0.25 15.81
N ALA A 11 -14.94 0.35 16.61
CA ALA A 11 -16.38 0.30 16.40
C ALA A 11 -16.77 0.84 15.02
N SER A 12 -16.17 1.95 14.58
CA SER A 12 -16.43 2.48 13.23
C SER A 12 -15.92 1.56 12.13
N ARG A 13 -14.78 0.86 12.32
CA ARG A 13 -14.31 -0.15 11.36
C ARG A 13 -15.26 -1.35 11.27
N VAL A 14 -15.74 -1.85 12.41
CA VAL A 14 -16.71 -2.95 12.44
C VAL A 14 -17.99 -2.56 11.69
N ILE A 15 -18.51 -1.34 11.90
CA ILE A 15 -19.67 -0.84 11.17
C ILE A 15 -19.44 -0.85 9.65
N ILE A 16 -18.27 -0.38 9.18
CA ILE A 16 -17.94 -0.39 7.75
C ILE A 16 -17.78 -1.82 7.21
N LEU A 17 -17.17 -2.72 7.96
CA LEU A 17 -17.01 -4.13 7.57
C LEU A 17 -18.36 -4.85 7.45
N VAL A 18 -19.32 -4.54 8.31
CA VAL A 18 -20.70 -5.05 8.23
C VAL A 18 -21.44 -4.39 7.06
N LEU A 19 -21.34 -3.07 6.91
CA LEU A 19 -22.02 -2.34 5.84
C LEU A 19 -21.53 -2.80 4.46
N GLN A 20 -20.21 -2.89 4.24
CA GLN A 20 -19.68 -3.37 2.97
C GLN A 20 -20.12 -4.81 2.69
N LEU A 21 -20.20 -5.68 3.71
CA LEU A 21 -20.65 -7.05 3.53
C LEU A 21 -22.09 -7.08 3.03
N ILE A 22 -22.99 -6.33 3.68
CA ILE A 22 -24.40 -6.24 3.29
C ILE A 22 -24.52 -5.66 1.88
N VAL A 23 -23.86 -4.53 1.60
CA VAL A 23 -23.97 -3.84 0.31
C VAL A 23 -23.39 -4.67 -0.83
N ASN A 24 -22.26 -5.37 -0.62
CA ASN A 24 -21.63 -6.22 -1.63
C ASN A 24 -22.50 -7.41 -2.04
N HIS A 25 -23.45 -7.83 -1.20
CA HIS A 25 -24.43 -8.87 -1.53
C HIS A 25 -25.74 -8.33 -2.10
N LEU A 26 -26.14 -7.12 -1.71
CA LEU A 26 -27.38 -6.50 -2.18
C LEU A 26 -27.23 -5.79 -3.53
N MET A 27 -26.04 -5.27 -3.83
CA MET A 27 -25.79 -4.50 -5.04
C MET A 27 -24.89 -5.27 -6.00
N PRO A 28 -25.25 -5.38 -7.29
CA PRO A 28 -24.39 -6.02 -8.27
C PRO A 28 -23.12 -5.20 -8.50
N ASP A 29 -22.00 -5.90 -8.68
CA ASP A 29 -20.73 -5.26 -9.01
C ASP A 29 -20.82 -4.52 -10.35
N HIS A 30 -20.33 -3.28 -10.36
CA HIS A 30 -20.16 -2.53 -11.58
C HIS A 30 -19.07 -3.19 -12.45
N LYS A 31 -19.41 -3.52 -13.70
CA LYS A 31 -18.46 -4.05 -14.68
C LYS A 31 -17.62 -2.91 -15.23
N SER A 32 -16.52 -2.62 -14.55
CA SER A 32 -15.53 -1.64 -14.99
C SER A 32 -14.43 -2.34 -15.81
N ASP A 33 -13.95 -1.69 -16.87
CA ASP A 33 -12.78 -2.14 -17.67
C ASP A 33 -11.42 -1.89 -16.95
N VAL A 34 -11.46 -1.78 -15.63
CA VAL A 34 -10.31 -1.50 -14.77
C VAL A 34 -9.52 -2.80 -14.51
N PHE A 35 -8.25 -2.65 -14.12
CA PHE A 35 -7.37 -3.75 -13.77
C PHE A 35 -8.00 -4.76 -12.81
N ARG A 36 -7.88 -6.05 -13.14
CA ARG A 36 -8.24 -7.17 -12.28
C ARG A 36 -7.03 -8.08 -12.16
N SER A 37 -6.61 -8.41 -10.94
CA SER A 37 -5.47 -9.30 -10.76
C SER A 37 -5.84 -10.70 -11.28
N PRO A 38 -5.03 -11.28 -12.19
CA PRO A 38 -5.29 -12.60 -12.72
C PRO A 38 -5.36 -13.64 -11.60
N ILE A 39 -6.13 -14.69 -11.84
CA ILE A 39 -6.26 -15.85 -10.96
C ILE A 39 -5.51 -16.98 -11.64
N VAL A 40 -4.57 -17.61 -10.93
CA VAL A 40 -3.94 -18.84 -11.44
C VAL A 40 -5.00 -19.94 -11.48
N GLN A 41 -5.56 -20.17 -12.67
CA GLN A 41 -6.29 -21.39 -12.96
C GLN A 41 -5.23 -22.45 -13.30
N GLN A 42 -5.03 -23.44 -12.42
CA GLN A 42 -4.24 -24.62 -12.77
C GLN A 42 -5.07 -25.49 -13.73
N THR A 43 -5.14 -25.11 -15.00
CA THR A 43 -5.72 -25.96 -16.04
C THR A 43 -4.63 -26.32 -17.05
N GLN A 44 -4.20 -27.57 -17.00
CA GLN A 44 -3.51 -28.33 -18.05
C GLN A 44 -2.10 -27.89 -18.48
N GLN A 45 -1.11 -28.20 -17.64
CA GLN A 45 0.16 -28.73 -18.15
C GLN A 45 0.02 -30.25 -18.34
N HIS A 46 -0.54 -30.67 -19.47
CA HIS A 46 -0.29 -32.01 -20.03
C HIS A 46 -0.38 -31.93 -21.55
N ILE A 47 0.72 -31.50 -22.17
CA ILE A 47 1.03 -31.87 -23.55
C ILE A 47 2.02 -33.04 -23.46
N GLY A 48 1.51 -34.23 -23.74
CA GLY A 48 2.22 -35.36 -24.33
C GLY A 48 3.14 -36.18 -23.43
N THR A 49 2.60 -37.26 -22.85
CA THR A 49 3.10 -38.63 -23.05
C THR A 49 2.06 -39.64 -22.58
N LEU A 50 2.00 -40.76 -23.31
CA LEU A 50 1.13 -41.91 -23.11
C LEU A 50 1.41 -42.64 -21.77
N GLU A 51 0.42 -43.47 -21.42
CA GLU A 51 0.44 -44.63 -20.52
C GLU A 51 -0.08 -44.48 -19.08
N ASN A 52 -1.10 -45.30 -18.86
CA ASN A 52 -1.78 -45.74 -17.65
C ASN A 52 -0.90 -45.78 -16.39
N ASP A 53 -1.40 -45.23 -15.28
CA ASP A 53 -1.51 -45.95 -14.02
C ASP A 53 -2.40 -45.19 -13.02
N GLU A 54 -3.35 -45.93 -12.44
CA GLU A 54 -4.20 -45.50 -11.34
C GLU A 54 -3.37 -45.30 -10.07
N PHE A 55 -3.11 -44.06 -9.68
CA PHE A 55 -2.66 -43.76 -8.32
C PHE A 55 -3.04 -42.32 -7.88
N ASN A 56 -4.05 -42.24 -7.01
CA ASN A 56 -4.39 -41.11 -6.14
C ASN A 56 -4.55 -39.73 -6.78
N SER A 57 -5.75 -39.48 -7.31
CA SER A 57 -6.30 -38.15 -7.55
C SER A 57 -6.70 -37.45 -6.24
N HIS A 58 -5.71 -37.10 -5.42
CA HIS A 58 -5.87 -36.07 -4.37
C HIS A 58 -4.81 -35.01 -4.62
N ASN A 59 -5.19 -33.95 -5.33
CA ASN A 59 -4.63 -32.58 -5.26
C ASN A 59 -5.22 -31.70 -6.37
N ALA A 60 -6.54 -31.76 -6.55
CA ALA A 60 -7.24 -30.58 -7.04
C ALA A 60 -7.20 -29.57 -5.90
N THR A 61 -6.66 -28.38 -6.11
CA THR A 61 -6.73 -27.28 -5.15
C THR A 61 -8.19 -26.82 -5.06
N GLU A 62 -8.98 -27.56 -4.29
CA GLU A 62 -10.29 -27.14 -3.84
C GLU A 62 -10.11 -25.80 -3.13
N ASN A 63 -10.80 -24.76 -3.63
CA ASN A 63 -11.01 -23.55 -2.86
C ASN A 63 -11.52 -23.98 -1.48
N SER A 64 -10.68 -23.86 -0.46
CA SER A 64 -11.07 -24.21 0.90
C SER A 64 -12.34 -23.43 1.23
N TRP A 65 -13.27 -24.02 1.97
CA TRP A 65 -14.45 -23.31 2.46
C TRP A 65 -14.06 -21.99 3.16
N LEU A 66 -12.84 -21.92 3.71
CA LEU A 66 -12.22 -20.71 4.24
C LEU A 66 -11.95 -19.65 3.18
N ASP A 67 -11.43 -20.01 2.00
CA ASP A 67 -11.22 -19.07 0.89
C ASP A 67 -12.55 -18.49 0.42
N HIS A 68 -13.57 -19.34 0.29
CA HIS A 68 -14.94 -18.90 -0.02
C HIS A 68 -15.49 -17.98 1.07
N THR A 69 -15.25 -18.28 2.34
CA THR A 69 -15.67 -17.45 3.47
C THR A 69 -14.97 -16.09 3.44
N VAL A 70 -13.66 -16.06 3.20
CA VAL A 70 -12.89 -14.82 3.08
C VAL A 70 -13.42 -13.98 1.92
N GLN A 71 -13.64 -14.59 0.75
CA GLN A 71 -14.16 -13.88 -0.41
C GLN A 71 -15.60 -13.39 -0.18
N PHE A 72 -16.45 -14.18 0.45
CA PHE A 72 -17.81 -13.79 0.82
C PHE A 72 -17.82 -12.61 1.80
N CYS A 73 -16.93 -12.64 2.80
CA CYS A 73 -16.89 -11.66 3.87
C CYS A 73 -16.18 -10.36 3.48
N LEU A 74 -15.07 -10.45 2.73
CA LEU A 74 -14.13 -9.34 2.50
C LEU A 74 -13.92 -9.03 1.02
N GLY A 75 -14.49 -9.78 0.08
CA GLY A 75 -14.23 -9.64 -1.36
C GLY A 75 -14.50 -8.24 -1.90
N GLY A 76 -15.48 -7.52 -1.34
CA GLY A 76 -15.78 -6.14 -1.69
C GLY A 76 -14.60 -5.17 -1.48
N LEU A 77 -13.75 -5.45 -0.48
CA LEU A 77 -12.61 -4.60 -0.08
C LEU A 77 -11.39 -4.72 -0.99
N ARG A 78 -11.41 -5.64 -1.95
CA ARG A 78 -10.37 -5.83 -2.97
C ARG A 78 -10.48 -4.87 -4.14
N HIS A 79 -11.66 -4.33 -4.41
CA HIS A 79 -11.95 -3.62 -5.65
C HIS A 79 -11.05 -2.40 -5.92
N TRP A 80 -11.03 -1.97 -7.19
CA TRP A 80 -10.33 -0.77 -7.65
C TRP A 80 -8.81 -0.84 -7.36
N ASP A 81 -8.24 0.16 -6.67
CA ASP A 81 -6.80 0.23 -6.38
C ASP A 81 -6.34 -0.93 -5.47
N GLY A 82 -7.27 -1.56 -4.75
CA GLY A 82 -6.99 -2.73 -3.93
C GLY A 82 -6.50 -3.92 -4.76
N GLU A 83 -6.95 -4.05 -6.01
CA GLU A 83 -6.49 -5.08 -6.93
C GLU A 83 -5.00 -4.93 -7.20
N TYR A 84 -4.52 -3.70 -7.39
CA TYR A 84 -3.10 -3.43 -7.60
C TYR A 84 -2.27 -3.75 -6.37
N PHE A 85 -2.67 -3.29 -5.18
CA PHE A 85 -1.92 -3.57 -3.96
C PHE A 85 -1.86 -5.08 -3.64
N LEU A 86 -2.98 -5.78 -3.81
CA LEU A 86 -3.04 -7.23 -3.59
C LEU A 86 -2.27 -7.99 -4.68
N HIS A 87 -2.33 -7.53 -5.93
CA HIS A 87 -1.51 -8.07 -7.02
C HIS A 87 -0.02 -7.92 -6.72
N ILE A 88 0.45 -6.76 -6.27
CA ILE A 88 1.85 -6.54 -5.91
C ILE A 88 2.25 -7.41 -4.72
N ALA A 89 1.35 -7.62 -3.76
CA ALA A 89 1.61 -8.51 -2.63
C ALA A 89 1.77 -9.99 -3.09
N GLU A 90 1.01 -10.42 -4.09
CA GLU A 90 0.99 -11.80 -4.60
C GLU A 90 2.09 -12.07 -5.65
N TYR A 91 2.24 -11.18 -6.63
CA TYR A 91 3.10 -11.36 -7.82
C TYR A 91 4.26 -10.38 -7.89
N SER A 92 4.48 -9.54 -6.86
CA SER A 92 5.43 -8.42 -6.91
C SER A 92 5.09 -7.43 -8.03
N TYR A 93 6.03 -6.55 -8.39
CA TYR A 93 5.85 -5.59 -9.48
C TYR A 93 5.98 -6.29 -10.83
N SER A 94 4.95 -7.05 -11.22
CA SER A 94 4.96 -7.84 -12.45
C SER A 94 4.63 -7.02 -13.70
N TYR A 95 3.84 -5.95 -13.57
CA TYR A 95 3.43 -5.05 -14.65
C TYR A 95 3.94 -3.63 -14.42
N GLU A 96 4.37 -2.94 -15.47
CA GLU A 96 4.94 -1.58 -15.36
C GLU A 96 3.98 -0.61 -14.67
N ASN A 97 2.69 -0.64 -15.03
CA ASN A 97 1.66 0.23 -14.42
C ASN A 97 1.54 0.06 -12.90
N THR A 98 1.92 -1.09 -12.33
CA THR A 98 1.90 -1.31 -10.88
C THR A 98 2.91 -0.44 -10.12
N LEU A 99 3.94 0.10 -10.78
CA LEU A 99 4.93 1.00 -10.16
C LEU A 99 4.34 2.35 -9.72
N ALA A 100 3.11 2.69 -10.14
CA ALA A 100 2.35 3.80 -9.55
C ALA A 100 2.04 3.59 -8.06
N PHE A 101 1.96 2.33 -7.62
CA PHE A 101 1.60 1.94 -6.26
C PHE A 101 2.87 1.68 -5.44
N TYR A 102 3.07 2.50 -4.42
CA TYR A 102 4.31 2.52 -3.64
C TYR A 102 4.45 1.31 -2.70
N PRO A 103 5.70 0.90 -2.38
CA PRO A 103 5.99 -0.46 -1.94
C PRO A 103 5.63 -0.78 -0.49
N LEU A 104 5.54 0.20 0.42
CA LEU A 104 5.48 -0.12 1.85
C LEU A 104 4.24 -0.95 2.21
N PHE A 105 3.06 -0.55 1.74
CA PHE A 105 1.82 -1.26 2.04
C PHE A 105 1.79 -2.69 1.49
N PRO A 106 2.00 -2.94 0.18
CA PRO A 106 1.96 -4.29 -0.36
C PRO A 106 3.09 -5.17 0.17
N LEU A 107 4.25 -4.61 0.54
CA LEU A 107 5.33 -5.37 1.21
C LEU A 107 4.92 -5.86 2.60
N VAL A 108 4.28 -5.01 3.40
CA VAL A 108 3.76 -5.39 4.73
C VAL A 108 2.68 -6.47 4.58
N VAL A 109 1.78 -6.31 3.60
CA VAL A 109 0.73 -7.30 3.30
C VAL A 109 1.36 -8.64 2.90
N ARG A 110 2.31 -8.64 1.96
CA ARG A 110 3.01 -9.86 1.52
C ARG A 110 3.74 -10.56 2.66
N ALA A 111 4.47 -9.80 3.49
CA ALA A 111 5.20 -10.37 4.62
C ALA A 111 4.25 -11.03 5.64
N GLY A 112 3.15 -10.36 5.98
CA GLY A 112 2.14 -10.92 6.88
C GLY A 112 1.41 -12.12 6.26
N ALA A 113 1.07 -12.05 4.97
CA ALA A 113 0.38 -13.13 4.27
C ALA A 113 1.25 -14.39 4.16
N ASN A 114 2.53 -14.25 3.81
CA ASN A 114 3.47 -15.37 3.78
C ASN A 114 3.70 -15.97 5.18
N ALA A 115 3.76 -15.14 6.23
CA ALA A 115 3.90 -15.63 7.60
C ALA A 115 2.70 -16.48 8.04
N LEU A 116 1.47 -16.07 7.67
CA LEU A 116 0.26 -16.83 7.96
C LEU A 116 0.10 -18.05 7.04
N TYR A 117 0.47 -17.93 5.78
CA TYR A 117 0.46 -19.04 4.82
C TYR A 117 1.41 -20.16 5.23
N ALA A 118 2.56 -19.83 5.82
CA ALA A 118 3.52 -20.80 6.38
C ALA A 118 2.95 -21.64 7.54
N LEU A 119 1.85 -21.20 8.17
CA LEU A 119 1.14 -21.99 9.19
C LEU A 119 0.29 -23.12 8.58
N ASN A 120 0.23 -23.23 7.26
CA ASN A 120 -0.44 -24.29 6.49
C ASN A 120 -1.90 -24.53 6.89
N MET A 121 -2.65 -23.46 7.16
CA MET A 121 -4.05 -23.51 7.60
C MET A 121 -5.06 -23.82 6.47
N GLY A 122 -4.59 -24.26 5.30
CA GLY A 122 -5.46 -24.56 4.15
C GLY A 122 -6.20 -23.33 3.60
N VAL A 123 -5.58 -22.15 3.64
CA VAL A 123 -6.09 -20.89 3.06
C VAL A 123 -5.10 -20.41 2.02
N SER A 124 -5.58 -20.03 0.84
CA SER A 124 -4.73 -19.54 -0.24
C SER A 124 -3.95 -18.28 0.14
N LEU A 125 -2.77 -18.09 -0.45
CA LEU A 125 -1.98 -16.86 -0.27
C LEU A 125 -2.80 -15.61 -0.64
N ARG A 126 -3.62 -15.70 -1.70
CA ARG A 126 -4.50 -14.63 -2.16
C ARG A 126 -5.50 -14.19 -1.09
N SER A 127 -6.16 -15.13 -0.42
CA SER A 127 -7.06 -14.85 0.70
C SER A 127 -6.31 -14.26 1.89
N TRP A 128 -5.12 -14.78 2.20
CA TRP A 128 -4.28 -14.21 3.26
C TRP A 128 -3.85 -12.78 2.97
N CYS A 129 -3.50 -12.44 1.73
CA CYS A 129 -3.20 -11.07 1.33
C CYS A 129 -4.38 -10.13 1.63
N LEU A 130 -5.61 -10.55 1.29
CA LEU A 130 -6.82 -9.75 1.57
C LEU A 130 -7.05 -9.58 3.08
N VAL A 131 -7.01 -10.67 3.84
CA VAL A 131 -7.19 -10.64 5.30
C VAL A 131 -6.15 -9.74 5.96
N VAL A 132 -4.87 -9.90 5.62
CA VAL A 132 -3.78 -9.10 6.18
C VAL A 132 -3.92 -7.63 5.80
N ALA A 133 -4.29 -7.31 4.55
CA ALA A 133 -4.52 -5.93 4.13
C ALA A 133 -5.59 -5.23 4.98
N VAL A 134 -6.72 -5.91 5.21
CA VAL A 134 -7.81 -5.38 6.05
C VAL A 134 -7.35 -5.22 7.51
N LEU A 135 -6.68 -6.23 8.09
CA LEU A 135 -6.18 -6.17 9.47
C LEU A 135 -5.17 -5.03 9.66
N VAL A 136 -4.23 -4.88 8.73
CA VAL A 136 -3.24 -3.79 8.73
C VAL A 136 -3.95 -2.44 8.67
N ASN A 137 -4.99 -2.30 7.85
CA ASN A 137 -5.72 -1.04 7.72
C ASN A 137 -6.58 -0.73 8.95
N VAL A 138 -7.24 -1.71 9.56
CA VAL A 138 -7.94 -1.53 10.84
C VAL A 138 -6.94 -1.07 11.92
N PHE A 139 -5.77 -1.71 12.00
CA PHE A 139 -4.72 -1.31 12.94
C PHE A 139 -4.22 0.12 12.68
N CYS A 140 -3.85 0.43 11.44
CA CYS A 140 -3.34 1.74 11.04
C CYS A 140 -4.39 2.83 11.26
N PHE A 141 -5.67 2.56 10.99
CA PHE A 141 -6.76 3.50 11.23
C PHE A 141 -6.92 3.83 12.72
N CYS A 142 -6.89 2.81 13.60
CA CYS A 142 -6.92 3.02 15.04
C CYS A 142 -5.71 3.85 15.51
N LYS A 143 -4.52 3.62 14.95
CA LYS A 143 -3.32 4.41 15.24
C LYS A 143 -3.43 5.84 14.70
N ALA A 144 -4.00 6.04 13.52
CA ALA A 144 -4.26 7.35 12.93
C ALA A 144 -5.24 8.16 13.78
N ALA A 145 -6.36 7.57 14.24
CA ALA A 145 -7.32 8.23 15.11
C ALA A 145 -6.69 8.69 16.44
N ASN A 146 -5.87 7.83 17.05
CA ASN A 146 -5.10 8.19 18.25
C ASN A 146 -4.09 9.30 17.99
N ALA A 147 -3.36 9.25 16.86
CA ALA A 147 -2.41 10.29 16.47
C ALA A 147 -3.12 11.63 16.23
N LEU A 148 -4.29 11.63 15.57
CA LEU A 148 -5.11 12.82 15.35
C LEU A 148 -5.60 13.42 16.67
N TYR A 149 -6.10 12.58 17.59
CA TYR A 149 -6.50 13.05 18.92
C TYR A 149 -5.32 13.69 19.66
N ALA A 150 -4.16 13.02 19.68
CA ALA A 150 -2.97 13.54 20.35
C ALA A 150 -2.47 14.86 19.73
N LEU A 151 -2.48 14.94 18.39
CA LEU A 151 -2.07 16.12 17.64
C LEU A 151 -3.00 17.31 17.92
N THR A 152 -4.31 17.10 17.80
CA THR A 152 -5.30 18.15 18.07
C THR A 152 -5.28 18.57 19.54
N GLN A 153 -5.07 17.65 20.48
CA GLN A 153 -4.97 17.96 21.90
C GLN A 153 -3.75 18.83 22.19
N ARG A 154 -2.64 18.55 21.50
CA ARG A 154 -1.41 19.35 21.62
C ARG A 154 -1.59 20.78 21.08
N ILE A 155 -2.35 20.93 20.00
CA ILE A 155 -2.59 22.22 19.34
C ILE A 155 -3.64 23.04 20.10
N PHE A 156 -4.84 22.49 20.30
CA PHE A 156 -5.99 23.22 20.85
C PHE A 156 -6.02 23.25 22.37
N LYS A 157 -5.38 22.27 23.05
CA LYS A 157 -5.44 22.09 24.50
C LYS A 157 -6.87 21.97 25.05
N ASP A 158 -7.79 21.49 24.22
CA ASP A 158 -9.21 21.37 24.53
C ASP A 158 -9.66 19.92 24.25
N PRO A 159 -9.90 19.12 25.30
CA PRO A 159 -10.32 17.72 25.16
C PRO A 159 -11.59 17.52 24.35
N ASN A 160 -12.52 18.48 24.38
CA ASN A 160 -13.79 18.37 23.65
C ASN A 160 -13.56 18.56 22.15
N LYS A 161 -12.75 19.55 21.76
CA LYS A 161 -12.37 19.75 20.34
C LYS A 161 -11.59 18.56 19.79
N SER A 162 -10.66 18.03 20.57
CA SER A 162 -9.87 16.86 20.19
C SER A 162 -10.69 15.59 20.07
N TRP A 163 -11.64 15.38 20.98
CA TRP A 163 -12.60 14.29 20.89
C TRP A 163 -13.46 14.41 19.64
N ASN A 164 -14.03 15.59 19.38
CA ASN A 164 -14.89 15.82 18.22
C ASN A 164 -14.12 15.63 16.90
N ALA A 165 -12.86 16.06 16.82
CA ALA A 165 -12.02 15.82 15.65
C ALA A 165 -11.81 14.33 15.39
N ALA A 166 -11.50 13.55 16.43
CA ALA A 166 -11.36 12.10 16.32
C ALA A 166 -12.68 11.40 15.97
N LEU A 167 -13.80 11.87 16.52
CA LEU A 167 -15.14 11.37 16.23
C LEU A 167 -15.51 11.58 14.76
N LEU A 168 -15.37 12.79 14.24
CA LEU A 168 -15.63 13.11 12.83
C LEU A 168 -14.70 12.33 11.89
N PHE A 169 -13.43 12.15 12.29
CA PHE A 169 -12.50 11.29 11.55
C PHE A 169 -12.95 9.82 11.53
N CYS A 170 -13.46 9.29 12.65
CA CYS A 170 -13.94 7.91 12.72
C CYS A 170 -15.17 7.65 11.85
N PHE A 171 -16.03 8.67 11.66
CA PHE A 171 -17.30 8.59 10.92
C PHE A 171 -17.32 9.54 9.72
N ASN A 172 -16.30 9.45 8.87
CA ASN A 172 -16.23 10.22 7.63
C ASN A 172 -16.76 9.40 6.43
N PRO A 173 -17.32 10.03 5.38
CA PRO A 173 -17.87 9.31 4.22
C PRO A 173 -16.81 8.55 3.41
N ALA A 174 -15.56 9.04 3.40
CA ALA A 174 -14.42 8.40 2.74
C ALA A 174 -13.82 7.22 3.54
N SER A 175 -14.48 6.80 4.62
CA SER A 175 -14.02 5.78 5.56
C SER A 175 -13.75 4.42 4.92
N ILE A 176 -14.39 4.11 3.79
CA ILE A 176 -14.18 2.86 3.06
C ILE A 176 -12.73 2.73 2.56
N PHE A 177 -12.09 3.83 2.12
CA PHE A 177 -10.69 3.83 1.66
C PHE A 177 -9.70 3.54 2.79
N PHE A 178 -10.11 3.75 4.05
CA PHE A 178 -9.34 3.38 5.23
C PHE A 178 -9.54 1.92 5.67
N THR A 179 -10.36 1.15 4.96
CA THR A 179 -10.72 -0.23 5.31
C THR A 179 -10.45 -1.20 4.15
N ALA A 180 -10.69 -0.77 2.90
CA ALA A 180 -10.31 -1.48 1.67
C ALA A 180 -8.80 -1.76 1.64
N ALA A 181 -8.33 -2.64 0.75
CA ALA A 181 -6.92 -3.04 0.63
C ALA A 181 -6.01 -1.94 0.04
N TYR A 182 -5.98 -0.79 0.71
CA TYR A 182 -5.55 0.52 0.24
C TYR A 182 -4.45 1.07 1.16
N SER A 183 -3.51 1.88 0.66
CA SER A 183 -2.39 2.40 1.47
C SER A 183 -2.75 3.61 2.35
N GLU A 184 -3.97 4.12 2.24
CA GLU A 184 -4.48 5.37 2.81
C GLU A 184 -4.41 5.38 4.33
N ALA A 185 -4.80 4.28 5.00
CA ALA A 185 -4.77 4.21 6.46
C ALA A 185 -3.34 4.23 7.01
N LEU A 186 -2.43 3.50 6.38
CA LEU A 186 -1.01 3.51 6.71
C LEU A 186 -0.41 4.91 6.49
N PHE A 187 -0.66 5.50 5.32
CA PHE A 187 -0.17 6.82 4.96
C PHE A 187 -0.70 7.91 5.91
N CYS A 188 -1.99 7.88 6.26
CA CYS A 188 -2.61 8.82 7.17
C CYS A 188 -2.01 8.72 8.58
N TRP A 189 -1.84 7.51 9.11
CA TRP A 189 -1.20 7.32 10.40
C TRP A 189 0.22 7.89 10.42
N LEU A 190 1.05 7.53 9.44
CA LEU A 190 2.44 8.01 9.35
C LEU A 190 2.50 9.54 9.21
N SER A 191 1.62 10.13 8.39
CA SER A 191 1.54 11.59 8.22
C SER A 191 1.19 12.30 9.53
N LEU A 192 0.14 11.86 10.21
CA LEU A 192 -0.30 12.43 11.48
C LEU A 192 0.73 12.23 12.59
N HIS A 193 1.37 11.07 12.64
CA HIS A 193 2.44 10.80 13.59
C HIS A 193 3.65 11.69 13.32
N LEU A 194 4.05 11.90 12.06
CA LEU A 194 5.12 12.83 11.70
C LEU A 194 4.80 14.26 12.16
N MET A 195 3.57 14.73 11.89
CA MET A 195 3.12 16.04 12.37
C MET A 195 3.20 16.16 13.90
N LEU A 196 2.75 15.13 14.63
CA LEU A 196 2.79 15.09 16.08
C LEU A 196 4.22 15.15 16.62
N GLU A 197 5.16 14.44 16.00
CA GLU A 197 6.59 14.51 16.33
C GLU A 197 7.13 15.92 16.12
N CYS A 198 6.88 16.52 14.94
CA CYS A 198 7.36 17.86 14.62
C CYS A 198 6.79 18.96 15.52
N VAL A 199 5.51 18.87 15.91
CA VAL A 199 4.86 19.81 16.84
C VAL A 199 5.39 19.67 18.26
N SER A 200 5.68 18.44 18.69
CA SER A 200 6.09 18.16 20.07
C SER A 200 7.56 18.48 20.28
N GLU A 201 8.45 17.68 19.69
CA GLU A 201 9.90 17.81 19.77
C GLU A 201 10.55 17.13 18.55
N PHE A 202 11.48 17.82 17.88
CA PHE A 202 12.15 17.26 16.72
C PHE A 202 13.18 16.18 17.11
N ARG A 203 12.71 14.93 17.13
CA ARG A 203 13.51 13.73 17.37
C ARG A 203 14.00 13.17 16.04
N PHE A 204 15.27 13.42 15.72
CA PHE A 204 15.88 13.09 14.42
C PHE A 204 15.51 11.70 13.90
N ALA A 205 15.85 10.64 14.65
CA ALA A 205 15.62 9.26 14.20
C ALA A 205 14.13 8.96 13.94
N ARG A 206 13.24 9.37 14.85
CA ARG A 206 11.80 9.13 14.71
C ARG A 206 11.20 9.90 13.55
N THR A 207 11.57 11.16 13.39
CA THR A 207 11.12 12.01 12.27
C THR A 207 11.62 11.45 10.94
N THR A 208 12.91 11.11 10.83
CA THR A 208 13.50 10.55 9.61
C THR A 208 12.80 9.24 9.23
N VAL A 209 12.65 8.29 10.16
CA VAL A 209 12.00 7.00 9.89
C VAL A 209 10.53 7.20 9.52
N THR A 210 9.79 8.03 10.26
CA THR A 210 8.35 8.25 9.96
C THR A 210 8.17 8.93 8.61
N LEU A 211 9.01 9.92 8.28
CA LEU A 211 9.00 10.57 6.97
C LEU A 211 9.36 9.58 5.85
N ALA A 212 10.39 8.75 6.05
CA ALA A 212 10.79 7.74 5.08
C ALA A 212 9.64 6.79 4.77
N LEU A 213 9.02 6.22 5.81
CA LEU A 213 7.87 5.32 5.69
C LEU A 213 6.67 6.02 5.04
N SER A 214 6.45 7.30 5.34
CA SER A 214 5.40 8.09 4.69
C SER A 214 5.66 8.28 3.20
N ILE A 215 6.91 8.55 2.80
CA ILE A 215 7.32 8.67 1.39
C ILE A 215 7.14 7.34 0.66
N VAL A 216 7.54 6.20 1.26
CA VAL A 216 7.42 4.89 0.61
C VAL A 216 6.03 4.24 0.73
N SER A 217 5.07 4.87 1.42
CA SER A 217 3.68 4.42 1.41
C SER A 217 2.88 5.03 0.26
N ARG A 218 3.16 6.29 -0.10
CA ARG A 218 2.55 7.00 -1.24
C ARG A 218 3.48 8.10 -1.76
N SER A 219 3.41 8.39 -3.04
CA SER A 219 4.10 9.53 -3.69
C SER A 219 3.88 10.87 -2.97
N ASN A 220 2.64 11.12 -2.51
CA ASN A 220 2.27 12.30 -1.72
C ASN A 220 3.07 12.47 -0.42
N GLY A 221 3.74 11.43 0.07
CA GLY A 221 4.61 11.51 1.24
C GLY A 221 5.83 12.42 1.04
N LEU A 222 6.22 12.73 -0.19
CA LEU A 222 7.24 13.75 -0.45
C LEU A 222 6.81 15.13 0.08
N LEU A 223 5.52 15.46 -0.02
CA LEU A 223 4.97 16.72 0.50
C LEU A 223 5.06 16.81 2.03
N ASN A 224 5.06 15.66 2.72
CA ASN A 224 5.20 15.62 4.17
C ASN A 224 6.59 16.06 4.66
N ALA A 225 7.60 16.17 3.78
CA ALA A 225 8.86 16.83 4.11
C ALA A 225 8.67 18.31 4.50
N GLY A 226 7.56 18.93 4.08
CA GLY A 226 7.20 20.29 4.48
C GLY A 226 7.07 20.46 6.00
N TYR A 227 6.60 19.45 6.74
CA TYR A 227 6.48 19.53 8.20
C TYR A 227 7.82 19.71 8.92
N PRO A 228 8.81 18.79 8.78
CA PRO A 228 10.10 18.96 9.42
C PRO A 228 10.81 20.24 8.94
N ILE A 229 10.68 20.61 7.67
CA ILE A 229 11.22 21.88 7.14
C ILE A 229 10.60 23.07 7.89
N TYR A 230 9.28 23.17 7.93
CA TYR A 230 8.55 24.27 8.58
C TYR A 230 8.90 24.39 10.07
N PHE A 231 8.81 23.30 10.83
CA PHE A 231 9.02 23.36 12.28
C PHE A 231 10.48 23.65 12.63
N MET A 232 11.45 23.16 11.85
CA MET A 232 12.85 23.49 12.05
C MET A 232 13.16 24.95 11.70
N LEU A 233 12.64 25.47 10.58
CA LEU A 233 12.79 26.89 10.22
C LEU A 233 12.14 27.80 11.26
N ARG A 234 10.94 27.46 11.74
CA ARG A 234 10.28 28.20 12.82
C ARG A 234 11.12 28.23 14.09
N HIS A 235 11.75 27.11 14.45
CA HIS A 235 12.60 27.02 15.64
C HIS A 235 13.88 27.85 15.52
N THR A 236 14.53 27.83 14.35
CA THR A 236 15.75 28.62 14.12
C THR A 236 15.49 30.12 14.10
N ILE A 237 14.35 30.55 13.55
CA ILE A 237 13.96 31.97 13.50
C ILE A 237 13.55 32.49 14.88
N LEU A 238 12.67 31.78 15.60
CA LEU A 238 12.06 32.30 16.84
C LEU A 238 12.93 32.12 18.10
N LYS A 239 13.81 31.12 18.14
CA LYS A 239 14.56 30.77 19.37
C LYS A 239 16.07 30.97 19.28
N SER A 240 16.56 31.66 18.24
CA SER A 240 17.99 31.89 17.99
C SER A 240 18.84 30.61 18.13
N TYR A 241 18.31 29.49 17.64
CA TYR A 241 18.96 28.19 17.69
C TYR A 241 20.17 28.16 16.73
N ARG A 242 21.18 27.32 17.01
CA ARG A 242 22.38 27.17 16.16
C ARG A 242 21.99 26.79 14.72
N ARG A 243 21.94 27.77 13.82
CA ARG A 243 21.41 27.65 12.45
C ARG A 243 22.10 26.54 11.65
N CYS A 244 23.44 26.46 11.70
CA CYS A 244 24.18 25.40 11.00
C CYS A 244 23.82 23.99 11.49
N PHE A 245 23.70 23.77 12.81
CA PHE A 245 23.37 22.44 13.34
C PHE A 245 21.95 22.02 12.94
N ALA A 246 20.99 22.95 12.98
CA ALA A 246 19.64 22.69 12.49
C ALA A 246 19.65 22.39 10.99
N ALA A 247 20.37 23.16 10.16
CA ALA A 247 20.46 22.91 8.73
C ALA A 247 21.03 21.51 8.42
N VAL A 248 22.16 21.14 9.04
CA VAL A 248 22.75 19.80 8.87
C VAL A 248 21.79 18.70 9.31
N LYS A 249 21.15 18.86 10.48
CA LYS A 249 20.18 17.88 11.00
C LYS A 249 18.96 17.73 10.08
N LEU A 250 18.46 18.81 9.49
CA LEU A 250 17.38 18.76 8.51
C LEU A 250 17.82 18.06 7.23
N THR A 251 18.98 18.43 6.68
CA THR A 251 19.53 17.83 5.46
C THR A 251 19.73 16.33 5.62
N LEU A 252 20.32 15.88 6.74
CA LEU A 252 20.48 14.45 7.03
C LEU A 252 19.13 13.73 7.19
N CYS A 253 18.12 14.41 7.74
CA CYS A 253 16.77 13.86 7.87
C CYS A 253 16.12 13.67 6.50
N LEU A 254 16.26 14.64 5.59
CA LEU A 254 15.69 14.58 4.24
C LEU A 254 16.40 13.52 3.39
N ILE A 255 17.74 13.49 3.40
CA ILE A 255 18.52 12.47 2.70
C ILE A 255 18.17 11.09 3.23
N GLY A 256 18.19 10.90 4.55
CA GLY A 256 17.85 9.62 5.17
C GLY A 256 16.42 9.16 4.87
N ALA A 257 15.47 10.09 4.72
CA ALA A 257 14.10 9.76 4.37
C ALA A 257 13.90 9.40 2.90
N LEU A 258 14.72 9.94 1.99
CA LEU A 258 14.69 9.60 0.57
C LEU A 258 15.35 8.26 0.26
N THR A 259 16.26 7.78 1.12
CA THR A 259 17.01 6.53 0.91
C THR A 259 16.12 5.34 0.52
N PRO A 260 15.02 5.00 1.24
CA PRO A 260 14.18 3.86 0.87
C PRO A 260 13.48 4.02 -0.48
N LEU A 261 13.10 5.25 -0.86
CA LEU A 261 12.53 5.53 -2.17
C LEU A 261 13.55 5.32 -3.28
N THR A 262 14.80 5.74 -3.07
CA THR A 262 15.89 5.51 -4.02
C THR A 262 16.14 4.02 -4.23
N PHE A 263 16.11 3.20 -3.17
CA PHE A 263 16.22 1.74 -3.29
C PHE A 263 15.06 1.15 -4.10
N PHE A 264 13.83 1.62 -3.89
CA PHE A 264 12.68 1.18 -4.66
C PHE A 264 12.81 1.54 -6.15
N TYR A 265 13.25 2.77 -6.47
CA TYR A 265 13.49 3.16 -7.86
C TYR A 265 14.64 2.39 -8.51
N PHE A 266 15.69 2.06 -7.76
CA PHE A 266 16.74 1.17 -8.26
C PHE A 266 16.19 -0.24 -8.55
N TYR A 267 15.33 -0.77 -7.69
CA TYR A 267 14.63 -2.03 -7.92
C TYR A 267 13.77 -1.97 -9.21
N ALA A 268 12.98 -0.91 -9.38
CA ALA A 268 12.17 -0.70 -10.59
C ALA A 268 13.05 -0.58 -11.85
N PHE A 269 14.14 0.17 -11.78
CA PHE A 269 15.10 0.31 -12.88
C PHE A 269 15.70 -1.05 -13.27
N LYS A 270 16.16 -1.85 -12.30
CA LYS A 270 16.67 -3.20 -12.56
C LYS A 270 15.62 -4.07 -13.24
N GLN A 271 14.36 -3.92 -12.83
CA GLN A 271 13.26 -4.74 -13.30
C GLN A 271 12.83 -4.43 -14.74
N TYR A 272 12.87 -3.18 -15.18
CA TYR A 272 12.33 -2.75 -16.48
C TYR A 272 13.36 -2.20 -17.47
N CYS A 273 14.50 -1.67 -16.98
CA CYS A 273 15.48 -0.97 -17.82
C CYS A 273 16.75 -1.78 -18.12
N VAL A 274 17.00 -2.90 -17.44
CA VAL A 274 18.20 -3.73 -17.66
C VAL A 274 17.88 -4.85 -18.67
N PRO A 275 18.46 -4.87 -19.88
CA PRO A 275 18.10 -5.83 -20.93
C PRO A 275 18.36 -7.30 -20.58
N GLN A 276 19.36 -7.56 -19.75
CA GLN A 276 19.79 -8.92 -19.39
C GLN A 276 19.03 -9.48 -18.18
N HIS A 277 18.13 -8.70 -17.58
CA HIS A 277 17.39 -9.10 -16.39
C HIS A 277 16.08 -9.78 -16.78
N THR A 278 15.96 -11.07 -16.51
CA THR A 278 14.73 -11.85 -16.76
C THR A 278 14.04 -12.18 -15.43
N VAL A 279 12.71 -12.21 -15.44
CA VAL A 279 11.89 -12.59 -14.29
C VAL A 279 10.85 -13.60 -14.71
N ALA A 280 10.74 -14.68 -13.94
CA ALA A 280 9.73 -15.70 -14.15
C ALA A 280 8.37 -15.18 -13.67
N HIS A 281 7.36 -15.35 -14.52
CA HIS A 281 5.96 -14.98 -14.24
C HIS A 281 5.08 -16.22 -14.35
N SER A 282 3.97 -16.23 -13.61
CA SER A 282 2.96 -17.28 -13.76
C SER A 282 2.27 -17.15 -15.13
N GLU A 283 1.75 -18.27 -15.64
CA GLU A 283 1.03 -18.29 -16.92
C GLU A 283 -0.17 -17.33 -16.93
N ALA A 284 -0.88 -17.23 -15.81
CA ALA A 284 -2.00 -16.29 -15.66
C ALA A 284 -1.54 -14.82 -15.80
N VAL A 285 -0.38 -14.46 -15.24
CA VAL A 285 0.20 -13.13 -15.37
C VAL A 285 0.62 -12.83 -16.82
N LEU A 286 1.21 -13.82 -17.50
CA LEU A 286 1.61 -13.73 -18.91
C LEU A 286 0.42 -13.57 -19.84
N ASN A 287 -0.64 -14.37 -19.65
CA ASN A 287 -1.85 -14.33 -20.47
C ASN A 287 -2.58 -13.00 -20.32
N TYR A 288 -2.71 -12.51 -19.08
CA TYR A 288 -3.34 -11.21 -18.81
C TYR A 288 -2.52 -10.04 -19.38
N ALA A 289 -1.18 -10.10 -19.31
CA ALA A 289 -0.33 -9.10 -19.97
C ALA A 289 -0.53 -9.08 -21.49
N ARG A 290 -0.68 -10.26 -22.12
CA ARG A 290 -0.90 -10.38 -23.57
C ARG A 290 -2.27 -9.83 -23.97
N GLU A 291 -3.30 -10.09 -23.17
CA GLU A 291 -4.65 -9.58 -23.39
C GLU A 291 -4.73 -8.05 -23.28
N LYS A 292 -4.08 -7.49 -22.24
CA LYS A 292 -4.12 -6.05 -21.94
C LYS A 292 -2.97 -5.25 -22.55
N ASN A 293 -2.08 -5.89 -23.32
CA ASN A 293 -0.85 -5.30 -23.86
C ASN A 293 0.03 -4.63 -22.78
N TYR A 294 0.18 -5.26 -21.61
CA TYR A 294 0.98 -4.73 -20.51
C TYR A 294 2.47 -5.07 -20.66
N ILE A 295 3.31 -4.14 -20.22
CA ILE A 295 4.76 -4.32 -20.16
C ILE A 295 5.09 -5.14 -18.91
N LEU A 296 5.72 -6.29 -19.13
CA LEU A 296 6.13 -7.21 -18.08
C LEU A 296 7.49 -6.84 -17.50
N ALA A 297 7.62 -7.08 -16.21
CA ALA A 297 8.88 -7.09 -15.50
C ALA A 297 9.89 -8.03 -16.20
N GLY A 298 11.11 -7.56 -16.45
CA GLY A 298 12.18 -8.35 -17.07
C GLY A 298 12.10 -8.45 -18.59
N HIS A 299 11.19 -7.68 -19.21
CA HIS A 299 11.08 -7.54 -20.65
C HIS A 299 11.26 -6.07 -21.04
N ARG A 300 12.52 -5.61 -21.16
CA ARG A 300 12.79 -4.26 -21.67
C ARG A 300 12.42 -4.20 -23.15
N MET A 301 11.46 -3.36 -23.50
CA MET A 301 11.18 -2.97 -24.89
C MET A 301 11.59 -1.51 -25.06
N PRO A 302 12.64 -1.18 -25.83
CA PRO A 302 13.17 0.18 -25.97
C PRO A 302 12.12 1.23 -26.38
N GLN A 303 11.07 0.82 -27.10
CA GLN A 303 10.00 1.73 -27.54
C GLN A 303 8.86 1.90 -26.52
N ASN A 304 8.75 1.01 -25.52
CA ASN A 304 7.57 0.97 -24.65
C ASN A 304 7.81 1.58 -23.25
N SER A 305 9.07 1.76 -22.84
CA SER A 305 9.45 2.32 -21.53
C SER A 305 10.46 3.47 -21.68
N PRO A 306 10.07 4.62 -22.29
CA PRO A 306 10.97 5.74 -22.58
C PRO A 306 11.58 6.37 -21.31
N TRP A 307 10.94 6.20 -20.15
CA TRP A 307 11.48 6.66 -18.88
C TRP A 307 12.82 6.01 -18.51
N CYS A 308 13.15 4.84 -19.06
CA CYS A 308 14.44 4.17 -18.85
C CYS A 308 15.61 4.93 -19.49
N ASP A 309 15.36 5.73 -20.53
CA ASP A 309 16.41 6.43 -21.29
C ASP A 309 16.63 7.88 -20.80
N ASN A 310 15.83 8.32 -19.83
CA ASN A 310 15.99 9.63 -19.19
C ASN A 310 17.25 9.66 -18.31
N THR A 311 17.88 10.84 -18.18
CA THR A 311 19.03 11.06 -17.27
C THR A 311 18.72 10.64 -15.83
N PHE A 312 17.49 10.86 -15.38
CA PHE A 312 16.95 10.33 -14.13
C PHE A 312 15.74 9.45 -14.44
N PRO A 313 15.88 8.12 -14.41
CA PRO A 313 14.85 7.20 -14.85
C PRO A 313 13.79 6.97 -13.76
N PHE A 314 13.03 8.02 -13.44
CA PHE A 314 11.94 7.94 -12.47
C PHE A 314 10.63 7.52 -13.16
N PRO A 315 10.08 6.34 -12.82
CA PRO A 315 8.93 5.80 -13.54
C PRO A 315 7.61 6.51 -13.24
N TYR A 316 7.46 7.09 -12.04
CA TYR A 316 6.16 7.58 -11.54
C TYR A 316 5.47 8.59 -12.47
N SER A 317 6.17 9.66 -12.89
CA SER A 317 5.57 10.70 -13.74
C SER A 317 5.20 10.19 -15.13
N TYR A 318 5.98 9.25 -15.68
CA TYR A 318 5.64 8.61 -16.94
C TYR A 318 4.40 7.73 -16.78
N ILE A 319 4.34 6.93 -15.72
CA ILE A 319 3.25 5.99 -15.50
C ILE A 319 1.93 6.69 -15.24
N GLN A 320 1.92 7.75 -14.41
CA GLN A 320 0.73 8.56 -14.16
C GLN A 320 0.17 9.17 -15.45
N SER A 321 1.04 9.71 -16.30
CA SER A 321 0.60 10.31 -17.57
C SER A 321 0.21 9.27 -18.61
N HIS A 322 0.97 8.18 -18.74
CA HIS A 322 0.74 7.15 -19.75
C HIS A 322 -0.48 6.27 -19.47
N TYR A 323 -0.64 5.79 -18.22
CA TYR A 323 -1.70 4.83 -17.88
C TYR A 323 -2.94 5.46 -17.26
N TRP A 324 -2.83 6.64 -16.64
CA TRP A 324 -3.96 7.33 -15.99
C TRP A 324 -4.30 8.69 -16.59
N ASN A 325 -3.54 9.17 -17.58
CA ASN A 325 -3.68 10.52 -18.16
C ASN A 325 -3.68 11.63 -17.09
N VAL A 326 -2.89 11.41 -16.03
CA VAL A 326 -2.69 12.34 -14.93
C VAL A 326 -1.36 13.07 -15.14
N GLY A 327 -1.38 14.39 -15.02
CA GLY A 327 -0.20 15.25 -15.16
C GLY A 327 0.65 15.29 -13.88
N PHE A 328 0.87 16.48 -13.34
CA PHE A 328 1.60 16.65 -12.09
C PHE A 328 0.69 16.27 -10.90
N LEU A 329 1.18 15.32 -10.09
CA LEU A 329 0.53 14.65 -8.95
C LEU A 329 -0.52 13.60 -9.32
#